data_AF-A0A7S4HHD9-F1
#
_entry.id   AF-A0A7S4HHD9-F1
#
_cell.length_a   1.000
_cell.length_b   1.000
_cell.length_c   1.000
_cell.angle_alpha   90.00
_cell.angle_beta   90.00
_cell.angle_gamma   90.00
#
_symmetry.space_group_name_H-M   'P 1'
#
loop_
_entity.id
_entity.type
_entity.pdbx_description
1 polymer ?
#
loop_
_entity_poly.entity_id
_entity_poly.type
_entity_poly.pdbx_seq_one_letter_code
_entity_poly.pdbx_strand_id
1 'polypeptide(L)'
;LLENKADVKLCTANEETALHFAIRGGSEEVVDLLLSHGSDPKAMGNFGSALDVAISTNQEKMISKLSKISNENMFSEDSTTPNLFKVLKHPELCMIFFYFLQKQYCAENLSFYVDVSKLARISDAEVESTAKGIVDKYIKEGSLFEVNIDHKTRDAILKSTEFNRNMFDTALKEVMILLETDSYQKFIRSPVYMNFLEGKTLREDKL
;
A
#
# COMPACT_ATOMS: atom_id res chain seq x y z
N LEU A 1 15.87 22.66 -24.97
CA LEU A 1 15.50 21.33 -25.53
C LEU A 1 14.30 20.74 -24.77
N LEU A 2 14.35 20.62 -23.43
CA LEU A 2 13.20 20.20 -22.62
C LEU A 2 12.06 21.25 -22.58
N GLU A 3 12.39 22.55 -22.58
CA GLU A 3 11.42 23.66 -22.74
C GLU A 3 10.64 23.65 -24.07
N ASN A 4 11.09 22.85 -25.06
CA ASN A 4 10.47 22.72 -26.38
C ASN A 4 9.70 21.38 -26.56
N LYS A 5 9.17 20.80 -25.48
CA LYS A 5 8.39 19.54 -25.48
C LYS A 5 9.17 18.29 -25.94
N ALA A 6 10.49 18.24 -25.67
CA ALA A 6 11.24 17.00 -25.88
C ALA A 6 10.68 15.89 -24.97
N ASP A 7 10.36 14.74 -25.55
CA ASP A 7 9.78 13.62 -24.81
C ASP A 7 10.85 12.96 -23.92
N VAL A 8 10.71 13.15 -22.60
CA VAL A 8 11.60 12.58 -21.58
C VAL A 8 11.51 11.06 -21.47
N LYS A 9 10.51 10.44 -22.10
CA LYS A 9 10.30 8.99 -22.09
C LYS A 9 11.10 8.24 -23.16
N LEU A 10 11.81 8.96 -24.03
CA LEU A 10 12.62 8.34 -25.07
C LEU A 10 13.73 7.48 -24.47
N CYS A 11 13.77 6.22 -24.89
CA CYS A 11 14.82 5.28 -24.55
C CYS A 11 15.69 4.98 -25.78
N THR A 12 16.95 4.63 -25.55
CA THR A 12 17.86 4.20 -26.60
C THR A 12 17.56 2.75 -27.02
N ALA A 13 18.28 2.23 -28.03
CA ALA A 13 18.18 0.82 -28.43
C ALA A 13 18.50 -0.19 -27.30
N ASN A 14 19.13 0.28 -26.21
CA ASN A 14 19.44 -0.51 -25.01
C ASN A 14 18.46 -0.23 -23.86
N GLU A 15 17.30 0.37 -24.15
CA GLU A 15 16.25 0.77 -23.19
C GLU A 15 16.72 1.80 -22.13
N GLU A 16 17.92 2.37 -22.29
CA GLU A 16 18.42 3.42 -21.39
C GLU A 16 17.72 4.76 -21.67
N THR A 17 17.08 5.31 -20.64
CA THR A 17 16.46 6.66 -20.66
C THR A 17 17.48 7.77 -20.38
N ALA A 18 17.11 9.02 -20.64
CA ALA A 18 17.93 10.19 -20.30
C ALA A 18 18.36 10.22 -18.81
N LEU A 19 17.52 9.69 -17.92
CA LEU A 19 17.80 9.62 -16.49
C LEU A 19 18.95 8.65 -16.16
N HIS A 20 19.09 7.54 -16.88
CA HIS A 20 20.22 6.62 -16.73
C HIS A 20 21.55 7.31 -17.06
N PHE A 21 21.58 8.08 -18.15
CA PHE A 21 22.79 8.83 -18.56
C PHE A 21 23.15 9.93 -17.58
N ALA A 22 22.15 10.65 -17.05
CA ALA A 22 22.37 11.70 -16.05
C ALA A 22 23.01 11.16 -14.77
N ILE A 23 22.55 9.97 -14.32
CA ILE A 23 23.11 9.29 -13.15
C ILE A 23 24.52 8.77 -13.44
N ARG A 24 24.78 8.13 -14.59
CA ARG A 24 26.15 7.73 -14.97
C ARG A 24 27.12 8.92 -15.02
N GLY A 25 26.64 10.08 -15.44
CA GLY A 25 27.41 11.33 -15.47
C GLY A 25 27.57 12.01 -14.10
N GLY A 26 26.83 11.57 -13.08
CA GLY A 26 26.89 12.11 -11.72
C GLY A 26 26.35 13.54 -11.58
N SER A 27 25.51 14.00 -12.51
CA SER A 27 24.98 15.36 -12.49
C SER A 27 23.63 15.41 -11.78
N GLU A 28 23.64 15.93 -10.56
CA GLU A 28 22.43 16.07 -9.74
C GLU A 28 21.42 17.02 -10.39
N GLU A 29 21.90 18.11 -11.00
CA GLU A 29 21.08 19.14 -11.62
C GLU A 29 20.32 18.60 -12.83
N VAL A 30 20.96 17.74 -13.63
CA VAL A 30 20.31 17.10 -14.79
C VAL A 30 19.31 16.05 -14.32
N VAL A 31 19.60 15.32 -13.24
CA VAL A 31 18.65 14.39 -12.62
C VAL A 31 17.41 15.13 -12.11
N ASP A 32 17.59 16.22 -11.38
CA ASP A 32 16.47 17.04 -10.86
C ASP A 32 15.64 17.63 -12.02
N LEU A 33 16.30 18.10 -13.08
CA LEU A 33 15.62 18.62 -14.27
C LEU A 33 14.81 17.54 -14.99
N LEU A 34 15.36 16.33 -15.14
CA LEU A 34 14.69 15.22 -15.80
C LEU A 34 13.49 14.70 -14.99
N LEU A 35 13.65 14.59 -13.67
CA LEU A 35 12.58 14.17 -12.76
C LEU A 35 11.45 15.19 -12.71
N SER A 36 11.76 16.49 -12.63
CA SER A 36 10.75 17.56 -12.66
C SER A 36 9.96 17.64 -13.96
N HIS A 37 10.50 17.10 -15.06
CA HIS A 37 9.83 17.00 -16.35
C HIS A 37 9.16 15.64 -16.59
N GLY A 38 9.04 14.78 -15.57
CA GLY A 38 8.29 13.53 -15.63
C GLY A 38 9.06 12.32 -16.15
N SER A 39 10.40 12.32 -16.05
CA SER A 39 11.18 11.09 -16.29
C SER A 39 10.82 10.03 -15.26
N ASP A 40 10.57 8.80 -15.72
CA ASP A 40 10.26 7.69 -14.83
C ASP A 40 11.55 7.09 -14.22
N PRO A 41 11.78 7.23 -12.89
CA PRO A 41 12.92 6.63 -12.22
C PRO A 41 12.86 5.10 -12.12
N LYS A 42 11.70 4.50 -12.41
CA LYS A 42 11.50 3.05 -12.43
C LYS A 42 11.65 2.44 -13.82
N ALA A 43 11.87 3.25 -14.85
CA ALA A 43 12.16 2.75 -16.18
C ALA A 43 13.35 1.79 -16.12
N MET A 44 13.17 0.59 -16.69
CA MET A 44 14.20 -0.45 -16.68
C MET A 44 15.08 -0.29 -17.92
N GLY A 45 16.38 -0.14 -17.70
CA GLY A 45 17.39 -0.27 -18.74
C GLY A 45 18.17 -1.58 -18.60
N ASN A 46 19.20 -1.73 -19.42
CA ASN A 46 20.05 -2.94 -19.45
C ASN A 46 20.79 -3.24 -18.14
N PHE A 47 20.91 -2.24 -17.25
CA PHE A 47 21.59 -2.33 -15.95
C PHE A 47 20.61 -2.18 -14.77
N GLY A 48 19.31 -2.39 -15.01
CA GLY A 48 18.25 -2.18 -14.03
C GLY A 48 17.66 -0.78 -14.11
N SER A 49 17.00 -0.38 -13.03
CA SER A 49 16.41 0.94 -12.88
C SER A 49 17.46 2.04 -12.69
N ALA A 50 17.02 3.30 -12.75
CA ALA A 50 17.84 4.45 -12.39
C ALA A 50 18.46 4.31 -10.99
N LEU A 51 17.73 3.75 -10.03
CA LEU A 51 18.22 3.50 -8.67
C LEU A 51 19.33 2.42 -8.67
N ASP A 52 19.18 1.35 -9.45
CA ASP A 52 20.18 0.29 -9.57
C ASP A 52 21.50 0.82 -10.17
N VAL A 53 21.40 1.72 -11.14
CA VAL A 53 22.57 2.42 -11.71
C VAL A 53 23.23 3.33 -10.68
N ALA A 54 22.46 4.05 -9.86
CA ALA A 54 23.03 4.88 -8.78
C ALA A 54 23.74 4.04 -7.71
N ILE A 55 23.21 2.85 -7.39
CA ILE A 55 23.83 1.90 -6.45
C ILE A 55 25.13 1.33 -7.02
N SER A 56 25.12 0.85 -8.26
CA SER A 56 26.29 0.26 -8.90
C SER A 56 27.44 1.27 -9.13
N THR A 57 27.11 2.55 -9.28
CA THR A 57 28.08 3.64 -9.40
C THR A 57 28.47 4.27 -8.06
N ASN A 58 27.94 3.76 -6.94
CA ASN A 58 28.16 4.24 -5.58
C ASN A 58 27.91 5.75 -5.38
N GLN A 59 26.86 6.27 -6.02
CA GLN A 59 26.49 7.67 -5.91
C GLN A 59 25.52 7.90 -4.76
N GLU A 60 26.03 7.99 -3.53
CA GLU A 60 25.23 8.09 -2.29
C GLU A 60 24.14 9.18 -2.35
N LYS A 61 24.44 10.34 -2.92
CA LYS A 61 23.46 11.42 -3.06
C LYS A 61 22.33 11.08 -4.03
N MET A 62 22.63 10.44 -5.16
CA MET A 62 21.62 9.98 -6.12
C MET A 62 20.81 8.83 -5.54
N ILE A 63 21.43 7.92 -4.79
CA ILE A 63 20.73 6.86 -4.05
C ILE A 63 19.76 7.51 -3.05
N SER A 64 20.19 8.53 -2.30
CA SER A 64 19.31 9.22 -1.35
C SER A 64 18.15 9.93 -2.04
N LYS A 65 18.38 10.60 -3.18
CA LYS A 65 17.30 11.25 -3.95
C LYS A 65 16.35 10.22 -4.56
N LEU A 66 16.86 9.23 -5.28
CA LEU A 66 16.05 8.24 -5.99
C LEU A 66 15.32 7.28 -5.05
N SER A 67 15.89 6.98 -3.86
CA SER A 67 15.17 6.21 -2.83
C SER A 67 14.03 7.01 -2.22
N LYS A 68 14.24 8.29 -1.93
CA LYS A 68 13.15 9.21 -1.52
C LYS A 68 12.08 9.27 -2.58
N ILE A 69 12.45 9.46 -3.85
CA ILE A 69 11.51 9.50 -4.97
C ILE A 69 10.84 8.14 -5.21
N SER A 70 11.50 7.00 -5.00
CA SER A 70 10.87 5.68 -5.12
C SER A 70 9.81 5.47 -4.03
N ASN A 71 10.03 6.06 -2.86
CA ASN A 71 9.08 6.05 -1.74
C ASN A 71 8.00 7.13 -1.90
N GLU A 72 8.32 8.29 -2.47
CA GLU A 72 7.43 9.42 -2.74
C GLU A 72 6.54 9.15 -3.99
N ASN A 73 7.04 8.43 -4.99
CA ASN A 73 6.33 8.02 -6.21
C ASN A 73 5.62 6.66 -6.07
N MET A 74 5.10 6.34 -4.88
CA MET A 74 3.99 5.39 -4.78
C MET A 74 2.65 6.00 -5.27
N PHE A 75 2.66 7.31 -5.51
CA PHE A 75 1.51 8.19 -5.77
C PHE A 75 1.74 9.14 -6.98
N SER A 76 2.07 8.63 -8.17
CA SER A 76 2.19 9.50 -9.36
C SER A 76 0.84 9.76 -10.07
N GLU A 77 0.75 10.94 -10.67
CA GLU A 77 -0.44 11.65 -11.19
C GLU A 77 -1.10 11.08 -12.47
N ASP A 78 -1.40 9.78 -12.48
CA ASP A 78 -2.46 9.22 -13.35
C ASP A 78 -3.52 8.43 -12.54
N SER A 79 -3.30 8.27 -11.23
CA SER A 79 -4.28 7.74 -10.28
C SER A 79 -3.92 8.13 -8.83
N THR A 80 -3.95 9.43 -8.49
CA THR A 80 -3.40 10.07 -7.26
C THR A 80 -3.98 9.57 -5.91
N THR A 81 -4.68 8.44 -5.87
CA THR A 81 -5.25 7.82 -4.68
C THR A 81 -4.74 6.37 -4.56
N PRO A 82 -4.16 5.94 -3.43
CA PRO A 82 -3.47 4.66 -3.33
C PRO A 82 -4.21 3.37 -3.70
N ASN A 83 -5.51 3.24 -3.90
CA ASN A 83 -6.23 1.98 -3.71
C ASN A 83 -6.02 1.33 -2.32
N LEU A 84 -7.05 0.68 -1.80
CA LEU A 84 -7.04 0.13 -0.44
C LEU A 84 -5.90 -0.87 -0.24
N PHE A 85 -5.59 -1.70 -1.24
CA PHE A 85 -4.56 -2.73 -1.12
C PHE A 85 -3.18 -2.16 -0.78
N LYS A 86 -2.79 -1.03 -1.38
CA LYS A 86 -1.50 -0.38 -1.05
C LYS A 86 -1.48 0.13 0.38
N VAL A 87 -2.59 0.73 0.85
CA VAL A 87 -2.72 1.20 2.24
C VAL A 87 -2.58 0.05 3.23
N LEU A 88 -3.20 -1.09 2.96
CA LEU A 88 -3.15 -2.26 3.86
C LEU A 88 -1.77 -2.93 3.90
N LYS A 89 -0.98 -2.83 2.82
CA LYS A 89 0.38 -3.39 2.76
C LYS A 89 1.44 -2.50 3.39
N HIS A 90 1.22 -1.19 3.43
CA HIS A 90 2.16 -0.24 4.02
C HIS A 90 1.92 -0.13 5.54
N PRO A 91 2.87 -0.52 6.41
CA PRO A 91 2.63 -0.62 7.86
C PRO A 91 2.12 0.67 8.50
N GLU A 92 2.73 1.81 8.18
CA GLU A 92 2.35 3.11 8.76
C GLU A 92 0.99 3.60 8.27
N LEU A 93 0.74 3.59 6.96
CA LEU A 93 -0.58 3.90 6.38
C LEU A 93 -1.69 2.98 6.90
N CYS A 94 -1.41 1.68 7.06
CA CYS A 94 -2.39 0.75 7.64
C CYS A 94 -2.72 1.13 9.09
N MET A 95 -1.72 1.54 9.88
CA MET A 95 -1.92 2.03 11.25
C MET A 95 -2.71 3.34 11.28
N ILE A 96 -2.42 4.26 10.37
CA ILE A 96 -3.15 5.53 10.25
C ILE A 96 -4.60 5.30 9.81
N PHE A 97 -4.83 4.37 8.89
CA PHE A 97 -6.18 3.96 8.49
C PHE A 97 -6.93 3.29 9.65
N PHE A 98 -6.26 2.41 10.39
CA PHE A 98 -6.82 1.82 11.61
C PHE A 98 -7.22 2.87 12.64
N TYR A 99 -6.36 3.85 12.90
CA TYR A 99 -6.64 4.96 13.80
C TYR A 99 -7.87 5.76 13.34
N PHE A 100 -7.96 6.07 12.04
CA PHE A 100 -9.10 6.76 11.45
C PHE A 100 -10.42 6.02 11.67
N LEU A 101 -10.44 4.69 11.49
CA LEU A 101 -11.63 3.86 11.71
C LEU A 101 -11.97 3.70 13.18
N GLN A 102 -10.97 3.58 14.05
CA GLN A 102 -11.16 3.44 15.48
C GLN A 102 -11.85 4.68 16.07
N LYS A 103 -11.49 5.89 15.63
CA LYS A 103 -12.15 7.14 16.05
C LYS A 103 -13.61 7.24 15.61
N GLN A 104 -14.01 6.45 14.61
CA GLN A 104 -15.38 6.36 14.12
C GLN A 104 -16.11 5.11 14.61
N TYR A 105 -15.49 4.31 15.48
CA TYR A 105 -16.04 3.05 15.99
C TYR A 105 -16.44 2.05 14.88
N CYS A 106 -15.72 2.05 13.75
CA CYS A 106 -16.01 1.20 12.57
C CYS A 106 -14.77 0.43 12.07
N ALA A 107 -13.95 -0.06 13.01
CA ALA A 107 -12.69 -0.73 12.71
C ALA A 107 -12.81 -2.27 12.56
N GLU A 108 -14.01 -2.84 12.74
CA GLU A 108 -14.27 -4.29 12.73
C GLU A 108 -13.84 -4.95 11.42
N ASN A 109 -14.18 -4.36 10.28
CA ASN A 109 -13.84 -4.87 8.96
C ASN A 109 -12.32 -4.92 8.72
N LEU A 110 -11.59 -3.87 9.11
CA LEU A 110 -10.13 -3.85 9.00
C LEU A 110 -9.49 -4.82 10.00
N SER A 111 -10.04 -4.91 11.21
CA SER A 111 -9.56 -5.82 12.24
C SER A 111 -9.71 -7.29 11.81
N PHE A 112 -10.86 -7.62 11.21
CA PHE A 112 -11.10 -8.94 10.62
C PHE A 112 -10.08 -9.24 9.52
N TYR A 113 -9.86 -8.32 8.57
CA TYR A 113 -8.84 -8.48 7.52
C TYR A 113 -7.45 -8.77 8.08
N VAL A 114 -7.04 -8.01 9.10
CA VAL A 114 -5.72 -8.17 9.73
C VAL A 114 -5.62 -9.50 10.47
N ASP A 115 -6.65 -9.89 11.22
CA ASP A 115 -6.65 -11.15 11.98
C ASP A 115 -6.65 -12.37 11.04
N VAL A 116 -7.43 -12.35 9.96
CA VAL A 116 -7.39 -13.41 8.93
C VAL A 116 -6.04 -13.45 8.21
N SER A 117 -5.44 -12.30 7.89
CA SER A 117 -4.13 -12.24 7.21
C SER A 117 -3.00 -12.86 8.04
N LYS A 118 -3.15 -12.94 9.37
CA LYS A 118 -2.18 -13.64 10.25
C LYS A 118 -2.18 -15.15 10.01
N LEU A 119 -3.29 -15.73 9.55
CA LEU A 119 -3.39 -17.17 9.28
C LEU A 119 -2.37 -17.63 8.24
N ALA A 120 -1.87 -16.76 7.36
CA ALA A 120 -0.83 -17.09 6.39
C ALA A 120 0.58 -17.22 7.00
N ARG A 121 0.79 -16.72 8.23
CA ARG A 121 2.12 -16.62 8.88
C ARG A 121 2.31 -17.56 10.06
N ILE A 122 1.23 -18.06 10.65
CA ILE A 122 1.27 -18.98 11.79
C ILE A 122 1.55 -20.42 11.35
N SER A 123 1.91 -21.28 12.31
CA SER A 123 2.12 -22.72 12.07
C SER A 123 0.79 -23.45 11.84
N ASP A 124 0.81 -24.59 11.14
CA ASP A 124 -0.41 -25.37 10.86
C ASP A 124 -1.13 -25.82 12.15
N ALA A 125 -0.39 -26.08 13.22
CA ALA A 125 -0.94 -26.46 14.53
C ALA A 125 -1.79 -25.35 15.17
N GLU A 126 -1.52 -24.08 14.83
CA GLU A 126 -2.23 -22.92 15.40
C GLU A 126 -3.43 -22.48 14.55
N VAL A 127 -3.50 -22.89 13.28
CA VAL A 127 -4.50 -22.42 12.30
C VAL A 127 -5.92 -22.66 12.81
N GLU A 128 -6.22 -23.88 13.27
CA GLU A 128 -7.57 -24.22 13.70
C GLU A 128 -8.03 -23.37 14.89
N SER A 129 -7.20 -23.26 15.92
CA SER A 129 -7.52 -22.47 17.12
C SER A 129 -7.70 -20.97 16.80
N THR A 130 -6.84 -20.42 15.94
CA THR A 130 -6.89 -19.02 15.54
C THR A 130 -8.13 -18.75 14.68
N ALA A 131 -8.43 -19.63 13.74
CA ALA A 131 -9.60 -19.53 12.87
C ALA A 131 -10.92 -19.61 13.67
N LYS A 132 -11.01 -20.49 14.67
CA LYS A 132 -12.16 -20.53 15.60
C LYS A 132 -12.32 -19.21 16.36
N GLY A 133 -11.22 -18.64 16.86
CA GLY A 133 -11.23 -17.33 17.51
C GLY A 133 -11.72 -16.22 16.59
N ILE A 134 -11.36 -16.25 15.30
CA ILE A 134 -11.86 -15.31 14.29
C ILE A 134 -13.37 -15.51 14.07
N VAL A 135 -13.85 -16.75 13.96
CA VAL A 135 -15.29 -17.05 13.82
C VAL A 135 -16.07 -16.49 15.00
N ASP A 136 -15.61 -16.73 16.23
CA ASP A 136 -16.27 -16.27 17.44
C ASP A 136 -16.30 -14.74 17.54
N LYS A 137 -15.20 -14.09 17.15
CA LYS A 137 -15.04 -12.64 17.26
C LYS A 137 -15.78 -11.87 16.17
N TYR A 138 -15.87 -12.39 14.94
CA TYR A 138 -16.32 -11.61 13.79
C TYR A 138 -17.53 -12.20 13.04
N ILE A 139 -17.74 -13.52 13.10
CA ILE A 139 -18.71 -14.20 12.23
C ILE A 139 -19.98 -14.61 12.98
N LYS A 140 -19.89 -14.94 14.27
CA LYS A 140 -21.08 -15.26 15.08
C LYS A 140 -22.00 -14.05 15.19
N GLU A 141 -23.29 -14.31 14.99
CA GLU A 141 -24.35 -13.32 15.18
C GLU A 141 -24.35 -12.79 16.62
N GLY A 142 -24.44 -11.47 16.76
CA GLY A 142 -24.44 -10.79 18.05
C GLY A 142 -23.04 -10.60 18.66
N SER A 143 -21.97 -10.91 17.92
CA SER A 143 -20.62 -10.56 18.35
C SER A 143 -20.42 -9.04 18.36
N LEU A 144 -19.64 -8.54 19.33
CA LEU A 144 -19.31 -7.11 19.44
C LEU A 144 -18.55 -6.55 18.23
N PHE A 145 -17.86 -7.42 17.48
CA PHE A 145 -17.12 -7.06 16.27
C PHE A 145 -17.68 -7.78 15.03
N GLU A 146 -18.97 -8.10 15.03
CA GLU A 146 -19.60 -8.77 13.90
C GLU A 146 -19.38 -7.99 12.59
N VAL A 147 -18.82 -8.66 11.57
CA VAL A 147 -18.63 -8.06 10.25
C VAL A 147 -19.90 -8.16 9.42
N ASN A 148 -20.12 -7.15 8.57
CA ASN A 148 -21.23 -7.14 7.62
C ASN A 148 -20.85 -7.98 6.38
N ILE A 149 -21.34 -9.22 6.30
CA ILE A 149 -21.13 -10.12 5.17
C ILE A 149 -22.45 -10.79 4.79
N ASP A 150 -22.55 -11.27 3.56
CA ASP A 150 -23.72 -11.96 3.04
C ASP A 150 -24.05 -13.19 3.90
N HIS A 151 -25.36 -13.42 4.09
CA HIS A 151 -25.85 -14.51 4.90
C HIS A 151 -25.35 -15.88 4.40
N LYS A 152 -25.20 -16.09 3.08
CA LYS A 152 -24.70 -17.36 2.54
C LYS A 152 -23.23 -17.57 2.90
N THR A 153 -22.44 -16.50 2.83
CA THR A 153 -21.01 -16.53 3.20
C THR A 153 -20.86 -16.83 4.69
N ARG A 154 -21.66 -16.18 5.54
CA ARG A 154 -21.70 -16.45 6.99
C ARG A 154 -22.07 -17.90 7.29
N ASP A 155 -23.17 -18.37 6.71
CA ASP A 155 -23.68 -19.74 6.92
C ASP A 155 -22.66 -20.80 6.47
N ALA A 156 -21.97 -20.58 5.35
CA ALA A 156 -20.91 -21.47 4.88
C ALA A 156 -19.74 -21.58 5.86
N ILE A 157 -19.31 -20.45 6.44
CA ILE A 157 -18.23 -20.43 7.44
C ILE A 157 -18.67 -21.14 8.73
N LEU A 158 -19.87 -20.83 9.23
CA LEU A 158 -20.40 -21.40 10.48
C LEU A 158 -20.65 -22.91 10.40
N LYS A 159 -20.98 -23.43 9.20
CA LYS A 159 -21.18 -24.87 8.95
C LYS A 159 -19.89 -25.62 8.60
N SER A 160 -18.76 -24.93 8.45
CA SER A 160 -17.50 -25.59 8.09
C SER A 160 -17.04 -26.54 9.20
N THR A 161 -16.63 -27.75 8.80
CA THR A 161 -16.00 -28.74 9.69
C THR A 161 -14.47 -28.69 9.63
N GLU A 162 -13.92 -28.02 8.62
CA GLU A 162 -12.49 -27.83 8.43
C GLU A 162 -12.11 -26.36 8.63
N PHE A 163 -11.17 -26.11 9.53
CA PHE A 163 -10.63 -24.78 9.80
C PHE A 163 -9.26 -24.65 9.16
N ASN A 164 -9.24 -24.09 7.95
CA ASN A 164 -8.03 -23.94 7.14
C ASN A 164 -7.74 -22.46 6.84
N ARG A 165 -6.59 -22.18 6.22
CA ARG A 165 -6.11 -20.81 5.96
C ARG A 165 -6.97 -20.03 4.96
N ASN A 166 -7.82 -20.71 4.18
CA ASN A 166 -8.59 -20.17 3.06
C ASN A 166 -10.10 -20.07 3.36
N MET A 167 -10.55 -20.53 4.53
CA MET A 167 -11.98 -20.61 4.87
C MET A 167 -12.69 -19.25 4.87
N PHE A 168 -11.92 -18.15 4.95
CA PHE A 168 -12.43 -16.78 4.96
C PHE A 168 -12.31 -16.06 3.61
N ASP A 169 -11.84 -16.70 2.53
CA ASP A 169 -11.52 -16.02 1.27
C ASP A 169 -12.73 -15.28 0.67
N THR A 170 -13.92 -15.85 0.75
CA THR A 170 -15.16 -15.18 0.29
C THR A 170 -15.52 -14.00 1.20
N ALA A 171 -15.50 -14.18 2.52
CA ALA A 171 -15.78 -13.10 3.47
C ALA A 171 -14.76 -11.96 3.34
N LEU A 172 -13.48 -12.27 3.11
CA LEU A 172 -12.45 -11.28 2.85
C LEU A 172 -12.76 -10.43 1.62
N LYS A 173 -13.24 -11.03 0.52
CA LYS A 173 -13.61 -10.27 -0.68
C LYS A 173 -14.73 -9.28 -0.38
N GLU A 174 -15.76 -9.70 0.35
CA GLU A 174 -16.88 -8.85 0.73
C GLU A 174 -16.44 -7.71 1.69
N VAL A 175 -15.67 -8.05 2.72
CA VAL A 175 -15.11 -7.07 3.67
C VAL A 175 -14.19 -6.07 2.97
N MET A 176 -13.38 -6.52 2.00
CA MET A 176 -12.54 -5.63 1.21
C MET A 176 -13.37 -4.64 0.37
N ILE A 177 -14.49 -5.10 -0.21
CA ILE A 177 -15.41 -4.22 -0.93
C ILE A 177 -16.00 -3.18 0.03
N LEU A 178 -16.48 -3.59 1.21
CA LEU A 178 -17.04 -2.67 2.20
C LEU A 178 -16.01 -1.66 2.71
N LEU A 179 -14.78 -2.10 2.99
CA LEU A 179 -13.70 -1.20 3.36
C LEU A 179 -13.42 -0.19 2.26
N GLU A 180 -13.38 -0.63 1.00
CA GLU A 180 -13.14 0.23 -0.15
C GLU A 180 -14.28 1.26 -0.30
N THR A 181 -15.55 0.84 -0.25
CA THR A 181 -16.70 1.72 -0.50
C THR A 181 -17.01 2.66 0.66
N ASP A 182 -16.95 2.19 1.90
CA ASP A 182 -17.55 2.90 3.03
C ASP A 182 -16.52 3.74 3.80
N SER A 183 -15.29 3.26 3.85
CA SER A 183 -14.29 3.67 4.83
C SER A 183 -13.06 4.28 4.17
N TYR A 184 -12.53 3.59 3.17
CA TYR A 184 -11.32 4.00 2.45
C TYR A 184 -11.51 5.31 1.69
N GLN A 185 -12.63 5.48 1.00
CA GLN A 185 -12.95 6.73 0.30
C GLN A 185 -12.99 7.94 1.24
N LYS A 186 -13.44 7.76 2.49
CA LYS A 186 -13.42 8.83 3.49
C LYS A 186 -12.02 9.06 4.04
N PHE A 187 -11.27 7.98 4.25
CA PHE A 187 -9.91 8.01 4.76
C PHE A 187 -8.97 8.86 3.87
N ILE A 188 -8.95 8.61 2.56
CA ILE A 188 -8.08 9.34 1.61
C ILE A 188 -8.41 10.83 1.48
N ARG A 189 -9.61 11.24 1.87
CA ARG A 189 -10.06 12.65 1.90
C ARG A 189 -9.90 13.27 3.29
N SER A 190 -9.47 12.47 4.27
CA SER A 190 -9.40 12.92 5.67
C SER A 190 -8.14 13.76 5.93
N PRO A 191 -8.20 14.70 6.89
CA PRO A 191 -7.01 15.44 7.32
C PRO A 191 -5.89 14.54 7.82
N VAL A 192 -6.23 13.36 8.38
CA VAL A 192 -5.25 12.41 8.90
C VAL A 192 -4.38 11.84 7.77
N TYR A 193 -4.98 11.52 6.62
CA TYR A 193 -4.24 11.07 5.45
C TYR A 193 -3.44 12.22 4.80
N MET A 194 -4.00 13.42 4.71
CA MET A 194 -3.27 14.58 4.16
C MET A 194 -2.05 14.94 5.00
N ASN A 195 -2.16 14.91 6.33
CA ASN A 195 -1.03 15.13 7.23
C ASN A 195 0.10 14.11 7.01
N PHE A 196 -0.24 12.84 6.76
CA PHE A 196 0.74 11.82 6.43
C PHE A 196 1.51 12.15 5.14
N LEU A 197 0.81 12.56 4.07
CA LEU A 197 1.45 12.97 2.81
C LEU A 197 2.37 14.18 2.99
N GLU A 198 2.03 15.10 3.89
CA GLU A 198 2.84 16.27 4.21
C GLU A 198 3.99 15.98 5.19
N GLY A 199 4.22 14.71 5.56
CA GLY A 199 5.25 14.30 6.52
C GLY A 199 5.00 14.81 7.94
N LYS A 200 3.78 15.24 8.25
CA LYS A 200 3.38 15.63 9.60
C LYS A 200 3.09 14.37 10.40
N THR A 201 3.85 14.16 11.47
CA THR A 201 3.54 13.09 12.43
C THR A 201 2.13 13.27 12.98
N LEU A 202 1.47 12.16 13.34
CA LEU A 202 0.27 12.16 14.18
C LEU A 202 0.66 12.85 15.50
N ARG A 203 0.59 14.19 15.57
CA ARG A 203 0.87 14.91 16.81
C ARG A 203 -0.15 14.43 17.83
N GLU A 204 0.35 14.05 18.99
CA GLU A 204 -0.36 13.69 20.22
C GLU A 204 -1.15 14.88 20.80
N ASP A 205 -1.66 15.77 19.96
CA ASP A 205 -2.40 16.95 20.38
C ASP A 205 -3.86 16.52 20.61
N LYS A 206 -4.09 15.89 21.78
CA LYS A 206 -5.35 15.57 22.50
C LYS A 206 -5.46 14.10 22.94
N LEU A 207 -4.49 13.66 23.74
CA LEU A 207 -4.77 12.75 24.86
C LEU A 207 -5.34 13.58 26.03
#